data_AF-A0ABD5SBP0-F1
#
_entry.id   AF-A0ABD5SBP0-F1
#
_cell.length_a   1.000
_cell.length_b   1.000
_cell.length_c   1.000
_cell.angle_alpha   90.00
_cell.angle_beta   90.00
_cell.angle_gamma   90.00
#
_symmetry.space_group_name_H-M   'P 1'
#
loop_
_entity.id
_entity.type
_entity.pdbx_description
1 polymer ?
#
loop_
_entity_poly.entity_id
_entity_poly.type
_entity_poly.pdbx_seq_one_letter_code
_entity_poly.pdbx_strand_id
1 'polypeptide(L)'
;ADRSVLVTPLRKPALRDAAKTAAVARRLDCRPIGVVVTRAQSVPDAIVELLGCPVLGRIPPAPPDPLSDPDVASAYDAVVDRLVEEHGHGRWRVA
;
A
#
# COMPACT_ATOMS: atom_id res chain seq x y z
N ALA A 1 11.79 -11.58 3.86
CA ALA A 1 10.43 -11.47 3.29
C ALA A 1 10.56 -11.63 1.79
N ASP A 2 9.67 -12.37 1.15
CA ASP A 2 9.75 -12.69 -0.29
C ASP A 2 9.01 -11.65 -1.15
N ARG A 3 8.16 -10.83 -0.53
CA ARG A 3 7.32 -9.80 -1.15
C ARG A 3 7.15 -8.64 -0.18
N SER A 4 6.86 -7.45 -0.70
CA SER A 4 6.59 -6.26 0.11
C SER A 4 5.33 -5.52 -0.32
N VAL A 5 4.71 -4.82 0.63
CA VAL A 5 3.67 -3.82 0.37
C VAL A 5 4.25 -2.47 0.75
N LEU A 6 4.14 -1.49 -0.14
CA LEU A 6 4.56 -0.12 0.14
C LEU A 6 3.42 0.63 0.83
N VAL A 7 3.78 1.55 1.72
CA VAL A 7 2.82 2.43 2.40
C VAL A 7 3.34 3.86 2.28
N THR A 8 2.56 4.75 1.69
CA THR A 8 2.99 6.15 1.53
C THR A 8 1.81 7.12 1.44
N PRO A 9 1.90 8.32 2.02
CA PRO A 9 0.95 9.40 1.75
C PRO A 9 1.26 10.10 0.41
N LEU A 10 0.29 10.84 -0.13
CA LEU A 10 0.46 11.67 -1.34
C LEU A 10 1.20 12.98 -1.05
N ARG A 11 2.43 12.88 -0.56
CA ARG A 11 3.33 14.02 -0.35
C ARG A 11 4.62 13.79 -1.12
N LYS A 12 5.07 14.81 -1.86
CA LYS A 12 6.26 14.70 -2.74
C LYS A 12 7.49 14.07 -2.07
N PRO A 13 7.88 14.42 -0.83
CA PRO A 13 9.01 13.75 -0.16
C PRO A 13 8.74 12.26 0.07
N ALA A 14 7.56 11.92 0.59
CA ALA A 14 7.18 10.54 0.88
C ALA A 14 7.04 9.67 -0.38
N LEU A 15 6.58 10.25 -1.50
CA LEU A 15 6.53 9.56 -2.79
C LEU A 15 7.94 9.28 -3.33
N ARG A 16 8.87 10.24 -3.21
CA ARG A 16 10.28 10.03 -3.58
C ARG A 16 10.91 8.91 -2.75
N ASP A 17 10.65 8.92 -1.44
CA ASP A 17 11.15 7.89 -0.54
C ASP A 17 10.55 6.52 -0.87
N ALA A 18 9.25 6.45 -1.13
CA ALA A 18 8.59 5.22 -1.56
C ALA A 18 9.15 4.68 -2.88
N ALA A 19 9.41 5.54 -3.88
CA ALA A 19 10.03 5.13 -5.14
C ALA A 19 11.46 4.58 -4.93
N LYS A 20 12.25 5.23 -4.06
CA LYS A 20 13.58 4.73 -3.66
C LYS A 20 13.47 3.37 -2.95
N THR A 21 12.56 3.24 -1.99
CA THR A 21 12.30 1.99 -1.27
C THR A 21 11.89 0.88 -2.23
N ALA A 22 11.03 1.18 -3.21
CA ALA A 22 10.61 0.22 -4.23
C ALA A 22 11.81 -0.28 -5.07
N ALA A 23 12.71 0.62 -5.46
CA ALA A 23 13.92 0.26 -6.19
C ALA A 23 14.86 -0.62 -5.35
N VAL A 24 15.04 -0.32 -4.06
CA VAL A 24 15.84 -1.14 -3.14
C VAL A 24 15.20 -2.52 -2.94
N ALA A 25 13.90 -2.58 -2.70
CA ALA A 25 13.18 -3.83 -2.45
C ALA A 25 13.29 -4.82 -3.63
N ARG A 26 13.23 -4.31 -4.87
CA ARG A 26 13.46 -5.12 -6.08
C ARG A 26 14.87 -5.71 -6.17
N ARG A 27 15.89 -5.01 -5.66
CA ARG A 27 17.29 -5.50 -5.66
C ARG A 27 17.55 -6.53 -4.56
N LEU A 28 16.68 -6.60 -3.55
CA LEU A 28 16.77 -7.52 -2.42
C LEU A 28 15.79 -8.70 -2.55
N ASP A 29 15.30 -8.96 -3.77
CA ASP A 29 14.29 -10.01 -4.06
C ASP A 29 13.00 -9.92 -3.21
N CYS A 30 12.69 -8.72 -2.70
CA CYS A 30 11.50 -8.43 -1.90
C CYS A 30 10.54 -7.54 -2.71
N ARG A 31 10.15 -8.01 -3.90
CA ARG A 31 9.44 -7.17 -4.88
C ARG A 31 8.16 -6.56 -4.29
N PRO A 32 7.92 -5.25 -4.48
CA PRO A 32 6.65 -4.64 -4.14
C PRO A 32 5.53 -5.24 -4.99
N ILE A 33 4.54 -5.83 -4.33
CA ILE A 33 3.34 -6.37 -4.99
C ILE A 33 2.21 -5.35 -5.07
N GLY A 34 2.33 -4.24 -4.34
CA GLY A 34 1.42 -3.11 -4.47
C GLY A 34 1.71 -2.03 -3.42
N VAL A 35 0.92 -0.97 -3.48
CA VAL A 35 1.01 0.17 -2.57
C VAL A 35 -0.34 0.48 -1.92
N VAL A 36 -0.30 0.80 -0.63
CA VAL A 36 -1.40 1.40 0.12
C VAL A 36 -1.14 2.89 0.27
N VAL A 37 -2.02 3.71 -0.27
CA VAL A 37 -1.90 5.17 -0.20
C VAL A 37 -2.64 5.68 1.03
N THR A 38 -1.91 6.17 2.02
CA THR A 38 -2.52 6.59 3.30
C THR A 38 -2.85 8.06 3.34
N ARG A 39 -3.84 8.42 4.16
CA ARG A 39 -4.30 9.80 4.36
C ARG A 39 -4.67 10.48 3.04
N ALA A 40 -5.41 9.77 2.20
CA ALA A 40 -5.79 10.20 0.86
C ALA A 40 -7.27 9.93 0.57
N GLN A 41 -7.95 10.94 0.03
CA GLN A 41 -9.34 10.81 -0.43
C GLN A 41 -9.45 10.29 -1.88
N SER A 42 -8.39 10.42 -2.66
CA SER A 42 -8.28 9.91 -4.03
C SER A 42 -6.82 9.59 -4.34
N VAL A 43 -6.59 8.76 -5.36
CA VAL A 43 -5.24 8.38 -5.81
C VAL A 43 -5.14 8.62 -7.31
N PRO A 44 -4.19 9.44 -7.78
CA PRO A 44 -3.95 9.60 -9.20
C PRO A 44 -3.36 8.34 -9.84
N ASP A 45 -3.73 8.05 -11.09
CA ASP A 45 -3.21 6.89 -11.84
C ASP A 45 -1.68 6.91 -11.99
N ALA A 46 -1.09 8.11 -12.07
CA ALA A 46 0.36 8.33 -12.14
C ALA A 46 1.15 7.69 -10.98
N ILE A 47 0.49 7.33 -9.86
CA ILE A 47 1.14 6.62 -8.75
C ILE A 47 1.58 5.21 -9.15
N VAL A 48 0.80 4.53 -10.00
CA VAL A 48 1.14 3.17 -10.49
C VAL A 48 2.42 3.22 -11.30
N GLU A 49 2.53 4.20 -12.20
CA GLU A 49 3.74 4.41 -13.03
C GLU A 49 4.94 4.80 -12.16
N LEU A 50 4.77 5.74 -11.24
CA LEU A 50 5.83 6.23 -10.38
C LEU A 50 6.44 5.12 -9.51
N LEU A 51 5.60 4.27 -8.92
CA LEU A 51 6.05 3.25 -7.99
C LEU A 51 6.30 1.90 -8.67
N GLY A 52 5.80 1.70 -9.89
CA GLY A 52 5.96 0.47 -10.68
C GLY A 52 5.33 -0.75 -10.00
N CYS A 53 4.18 -0.56 -9.36
CA CYS A 53 3.36 -1.59 -8.72
C CYS A 53 1.90 -1.09 -8.60
N PRO A 54 0.90 -1.98 -8.51
CA PRO A 54 -0.51 -1.58 -8.45
C PRO A 54 -0.86 -0.88 -7.13
N VAL A 55 -1.87 -0.01 -7.16
CA VAL A 55 -2.48 0.53 -5.95
C VAL A 55 -3.45 -0.51 -5.40
N LEU A 56 -3.19 -0.99 -4.18
CA LEU A 56 -4.06 -1.95 -3.49
C LEU A 56 -5.27 -1.25 -2.87
N GLY A 57 -5.11 0.01 -2.49
CA GLY A 57 -6.20 0.84 -2.01
C GLY A 57 -5.70 2.14 -1.41
N ARG A 58 -6.66 2.95 -0.95
CA ARG A 58 -6.43 4.21 -0.27
C ARG A 58 -7.05 4.17 1.12
N ILE A 59 -6.39 4.79 2.08
CA ILE A 59 -6.93 4.98 3.43
C ILE A 59 -7.23 6.46 3.62
N PRO A 60 -8.48 6.85 3.93
CA PRO A 60 -8.84 8.22 4.26
C PRO A 60 -7.99 8.80 5.41
N PRO A 61 -7.84 10.13 5.50
CA PRO A 61 -7.32 10.76 6.73
C PRO A 61 -8.29 10.52 7.89
N ALA A 62 -7.78 10.10 9.04
CA ALA A 62 -8.55 9.92 10.27
C ALA A 62 -7.88 10.61 11.47
N PRO A 63 -8.66 10.94 12.52
CA PRO A 63 -8.15 11.39 13.80
C PRO A 63 -7.31 10.31 14.51
N PRO A 64 -6.68 10.63 15.66
CA PRO A 64 -6.07 9.63 16.53
C PRO A 64 -7.09 8.53 16.86
N ASP A 65 -6.67 7.27 16.75
CA ASP A 65 -7.51 6.06 16.71
C ASP A 65 -8.26 5.82 15.37
N PRO A 66 -7.51 5.51 14.28
CA PRO A 66 -8.07 5.41 12.94
C PRO A 66 -9.08 4.26 12.76
N LEU A 67 -9.03 3.21 13.57
CA LEU A 67 -9.94 2.07 13.45
C LEU A 67 -11.29 2.28 14.14
N SER A 68 -11.42 3.35 14.93
CA SER A 68 -12.73 3.81 15.42
C SER A 68 -13.57 4.48 14.33
N ASP A 69 -12.97 4.86 13.20
CA ASP A 69 -13.67 5.37 12.03
C ASP A 69 -14.07 4.20 11.11
N PRO A 70 -15.38 3.94 10.90
CA PRO A 70 -15.84 2.82 10.09
C PRO A 70 -15.41 2.93 8.62
N ASP A 71 -15.24 4.13 8.07
CA ASP A 71 -14.80 4.30 6.68
C ASP A 71 -13.33 3.90 6.53
N VAL A 72 -12.51 4.15 7.56
CA VAL A 72 -11.11 3.73 7.58
C VAL A 72 -10.99 2.23 7.81
N ALA A 73 -11.77 1.65 8.73
CA ALA A 73 -11.81 0.21 8.94
C ALA A 73 -12.19 -0.51 7.63
N SER A 74 -13.27 -0.09 6.99
CA SER A 74 -13.72 -0.66 5.71
C SER A 74 -12.68 -0.47 4.58
N ALA A 75 -11.97 0.65 4.57
CA ALA A 75 -10.89 0.87 3.60
C ALA A 75 -9.71 -0.10 3.80
N TYR A 76 -9.38 -0.46 5.04
CA TYR A 76 -8.39 -1.51 5.32
C TYR A 76 -8.89 -2.90 4.91
N ASP A 77 -10.14 -3.23 5.19
CA ASP A 77 -10.74 -4.50 4.79
C ASP A 77 -10.68 -4.68 3.26
N ALA A 78 -11.04 -3.65 2.49
CA ALA A 78 -10.96 -3.69 1.03
C ALA A 78 -9.52 -3.89 0.49
N VAL A 79 -8.52 -3.32 1.17
CA VAL A 79 -7.10 -3.56 0.83
C VAL A 79 -6.72 -5.01 1.09
N VAL A 80 -7.18 -5.58 2.21
CA VAL A 80 -6.92 -6.97 2.57
C VAL A 80 -7.60 -7.92 1.59
N ASP A 81 -8.87 -7.70 1.26
CA ASP A 81 -9.62 -8.51 0.30
C ASP A 81 -8.89 -8.56 -1.05
N ARG A 82 -8.53 -7.39 -1.59
CA ARG A 82 -7.76 -7.30 -2.84
C ARG A 82 -6.43 -8.03 -2.75
N LEU A 83 -5.70 -7.87 -1.64
CA LEU A 83 -4.41 -8.53 -1.44
C LEU A 83 -4.56 -10.06 -1.43
N VAL A 84 -5.59 -10.57 -0.76
CA VAL A 84 -5.89 -12.01 -0.68
C VAL A 84 -6.38 -12.55 -2.02
N GLU A 85 -7.24 -11.83 -2.74
CA GLU A 85 -7.70 -12.22 -4.07
C GLU A 85 -6.54 -12.34 -5.06
N GLU A 86 -5.64 -11.34 -5.09
CA GLU A 86 -4.54 -11.31 -6.05
C GLU A 86 -3.34 -12.20 -5.65
N HIS A 87 -3.12 -12.44 -4.34
CA HIS A 87 -1.88 -13.04 -3.84
C HIS A 87 -2.07 -14.13 -2.76
N GLY A 88 -3.31 -14.51 -2.43
CA GLY A 88 -3.65 -15.39 -1.30
C GLY A 88 -3.43 -16.89 -1.49
N HIS A 89 -2.97 -17.35 -2.66
CA HIS A 89 -2.71 -18.78 -2.91
C HIS A 89 -1.50 -19.36 -2.16
N GLY A 90 -0.79 -18.55 -1.35
CA GLY A 90 0.19 -19.01 -0.37
C GLY A 90 -0.14 -18.42 0.99
N ARG A 91 -0.30 -19.26 2.01
CA ARG A 91 -0.65 -18.91 3.39
C ARG A 91 0.21 -17.72 3.87
N TRP A 92 -0.37 -16.53 3.89
CA TRP A 92 0.27 -15.34 4.46
C TRP A 92 0.47 -15.59 5.95
N ARG A 93 1.73 -15.60 6.41
CA ARG A 93 2.06 -15.62 7.84
C ARG A 93 2.58 -14.23 8.18
N VAL A 94 1.81 -13.50 8.97
CA VAL A 94 2.33 -12.32 9.67
C VAL A 94 3.26 -12.87 10.76
N ALA A 95 4.55 -12.55 10.67
CA ALA A 95 5.55 -12.94 11.66
C ALA A 95 5.50 -11.99 12.87
#